data_AF-A0A2M7NV35-F1
#
_entry.id   AF-A0A2M7NV35-F1
#
_cell.length_a   1.000
_cell.length_b   1.000
_cell.length_c   1.000
_cell.angle_alpha   90.00
_cell.angle_beta   90.00
_cell.angle_gamma   90.00
#
_symmetry.space_group_name_H-M   'P 1'
#
loop_
_entity.id
_entity.type
_entity.pdbx_description
1 polymer ?
#
loop_
_entity_poly.entity_id
_entity_poly.type
_entity_poly.pdbx_seq_one_letter_code
_entity_poly.pdbx_strand_id
1 'polypeptide(L)'
;MIIYNFKKLLKIKGIERPYTYFVKAGFSASFATKVSNNRVRRLELKEIERLCLLFRCTPNDFYEWIPSNDEALDTTHPLNKIKKSERIVNITKLINDIPINKLEEIEKLIAENLKEDL
;
A
#
# COMPACT_ATOMS: atom_id res chain seq x y z
N MET A 1 10.48 6.84 -14.28
CA MET A 1 9.76 5.58 -14.58
C MET A 1 8.64 5.32 -13.56
N ILE A 2 7.44 4.97 -14.01
CA ILE A 2 6.33 4.54 -13.13
C ILE A 2 6.38 3.01 -13.00
N ILE A 3 6.25 2.51 -11.77
CA ILE A 3 6.19 1.08 -11.45
C ILE A 3 5.00 0.76 -10.54
N TYR A 4 4.68 -0.53 -10.41
CA TYR A 4 3.83 -1.01 -9.34
C TYR A 4 4.66 -1.24 -8.06
N ASN A 5 4.19 -0.75 -6.91
CA ASN A 5 4.81 -1.00 -5.61
C ASN A 5 3.84 -1.66 -4.62
N PHE A 6 3.58 -2.95 -4.85
CA PHE A 6 2.78 -3.78 -3.95
C PHE A 6 3.47 -4.01 -2.61
N LYS A 7 4.80 -4.02 -2.57
CA LYS A 7 5.55 -4.21 -1.31
C LYS A 7 5.22 -3.11 -0.29
N LYS A 8 5.14 -1.86 -0.73
CA LYS A 8 4.75 -0.73 0.13
C LYS A 8 3.31 -0.90 0.63
N LEU A 9 2.36 -1.14 -0.27
CA LEU A 9 0.95 -1.29 0.07
C LEU A 9 0.72 -2.41 1.08
N LEU A 10 1.31 -3.59 0.83
CA LEU A 10 1.18 -4.76 1.70
C LEU A 10 1.75 -4.51 3.09
N LYS A 11 2.88 -3.79 3.17
CA LYS A 11 3.50 -3.43 4.45
C LYS A 11 2.66 -2.42 5.24
N ILE A 12 2.05 -1.44 4.57
CA ILE A 12 1.14 -0.47 5.21
C ILE A 12 -0.10 -1.18 5.76
N LYS A 13 -0.67 -2.13 4.99
CA LYS A 13 -1.83 -2.94 5.39
C LYS A 13 -1.49 -4.07 6.39
N GLY A 14 -0.24 -4.19 6.84
CA GLY A 14 0.17 -5.21 7.81
C GLY A 14 0.09 -6.66 7.28
N ILE A 15 0.18 -6.86 5.97
CA ILE A 15 0.05 -8.19 5.35
C ILE A 15 1.41 -8.88 5.30
N GLU A 16 1.62 -9.84 6.20
CA GLU A 16 2.89 -10.59 6.30
C GLU A 16 2.99 -11.79 5.37
N ARG A 17 1.85 -12.35 4.94
CA ARG A 17 1.78 -13.51 4.03
C ARG A 17 1.03 -13.16 2.75
N PRO A 18 1.63 -12.36 1.84
CA PRO A 18 0.93 -11.85 0.66
C PRO A 18 0.37 -12.94 -0.23
N TYR A 19 1.12 -14.01 -0.49
CA TYR A 19 0.67 -15.11 -1.34
C TYR A 19 -0.66 -15.71 -0.84
N THR A 20 -0.69 -16.11 0.44
CA THR A 20 -1.88 -16.68 1.08
C THR A 20 -3.04 -15.68 1.09
N TYR A 21 -2.75 -14.41 1.34
CA TYR A 21 -3.76 -13.35 1.34
C TYR A 21 -4.47 -13.23 -0.02
N PHE A 22 -3.71 -13.15 -1.11
CA PHE A 22 -4.29 -13.05 -2.46
C PHE A 22 -5.02 -14.32 -2.91
N VAL A 23 -4.50 -15.51 -2.58
CA VAL A 23 -5.20 -16.76 -2.89
C VAL A 23 -6.54 -16.83 -2.14
N LYS A 24 -6.57 -16.46 -0.85
CA LYS A 24 -7.82 -16.40 -0.06
C LYS A 24 -8.80 -15.35 -0.58
N ALA A 25 -8.29 -14.25 -1.13
CA ALA A 25 -9.10 -13.23 -1.81
C ALA A 25 -9.57 -13.67 -3.22
N GLY A 26 -9.23 -14.89 -3.66
CA GLY A 26 -9.67 -15.49 -4.91
C GLY A 26 -8.85 -15.12 -6.14
N PHE A 27 -7.61 -14.66 -5.98
CA PHE A 27 -6.69 -14.45 -7.10
C PHE A 27 -5.96 -15.75 -7.45
N SER A 28 -5.49 -15.86 -8.69
CA SER A 28 -4.73 -17.03 -9.13
C SER A 28 -3.38 -17.13 -8.39
N ALA A 29 -2.88 -18.36 -8.22
CA ALA A 29 -1.56 -18.60 -7.62
C ALA A 29 -0.43 -17.87 -8.37
N SER A 30 -0.53 -17.78 -9.71
CA SER A 30 0.43 -17.05 -10.55
C SER A 30 0.42 -15.56 -10.24
N PHE A 31 -0.77 -14.96 -10.14
CA PHE A 31 -0.93 -13.55 -9.75
C PHE A 31 -0.38 -13.32 -8.34
N ALA A 32 -0.79 -14.13 -7.37
CA ALA A 32 -0.34 -14.04 -5.99
C ALA A 32 1.19 -14.11 -5.88
N THR A 33 1.83 -15.00 -6.63
CA THR A 33 3.29 -15.10 -6.69
C THR A 33 3.94 -13.85 -7.28
N LYS A 34 3.43 -13.32 -8.39
CA LYS A 34 3.97 -12.11 -9.03
C LYS A 34 3.84 -10.89 -8.13
N VAL A 35 2.68 -10.69 -7.52
CA VAL A 35 2.42 -9.58 -6.59
C VAL A 35 3.30 -9.67 -5.35
N SER A 36 3.37 -10.86 -4.73
CA SER A 36 4.20 -11.08 -3.53
C SER A 36 5.66 -10.75 -3.76
N ASN A 37 6.16 -10.99 -4.97
CA ASN A 37 7.54 -10.72 -5.36
C ASN A 37 7.75 -9.33 -5.98
N ASN A 38 6.72 -8.47 -6.01
CA ASN A 38 6.73 -7.16 -6.67
C ASN A 38 7.18 -7.22 -8.15
N ARG A 39 6.78 -8.28 -8.87
CA ARG A 39 7.11 -8.54 -10.29
C ARG A 39 5.96 -8.26 -11.25
N VAL A 40 4.94 -7.54 -10.80
CA VAL A 40 3.81 -7.14 -11.64
C VAL A 40 4.28 -6.05 -12.60
N ARG A 41 4.11 -6.29 -13.90
CA ARG A 41 4.45 -5.33 -14.96
C ARG A 41 3.23 -4.75 -15.65
N ARG A 42 2.13 -5.50 -15.67
CA ARG A 42 0.86 -5.13 -16.29
C ARG A 42 -0.27 -5.72 -15.45
N LEU A 43 -1.34 -4.96 -15.32
CA LEU A 43 -2.61 -5.36 -14.74
C LEU A 43 -3.69 -4.93 -15.72
N GLU A 44 -4.70 -5.77 -15.89
CA GLU A 44 -5.93 -5.37 -16.56
C GLU A 44 -6.72 -4.41 -15.67
N LEU A 45 -7.53 -3.53 -16.26
CA LEU A 45 -8.35 -2.58 -15.50
C LEU A 45 -9.26 -3.28 -14.48
N LYS A 46 -9.80 -4.45 -14.85
CA LYS A 46 -10.60 -5.30 -13.96
C LYS A 46 -9.81 -5.80 -12.74
N GLU A 47 -8.52 -6.09 -12.91
CA GLU A 47 -7.65 -6.49 -11.80
C GLU A 47 -7.38 -5.30 -10.87
N ILE A 48 -7.10 -4.11 -11.44
CA ILE A 48 -6.90 -2.87 -10.67
C ILE A 48 -8.15 -2.54 -9.86
N GLU A 49 -9.32 -2.53 -10.49
CA GLU A 49 -10.60 -2.28 -9.82
C GLU A 49 -10.82 -3.26 -8.65
N ARG A 50 -10.63 -4.56 -8.90
CA ARG A 50 -10.78 -5.59 -7.86
C ARG A 50 -9.81 -5.36 -6.70
N LEU A 51 -8.58 -4.93 -6.97
CA LEU A 51 -7.60 -4.60 -5.93
C LEU A 51 -8.01 -3.33 -5.16
N CYS A 52 -8.49 -2.29 -5.85
CA CYS A 52 -9.01 -1.07 -5.22
C CYS A 52 -10.12 -1.39 -4.22
N LEU A 53 -11.07 -2.26 -4.62
CA LEU A 53 -12.15 -2.72 -3.76
C LEU A 53 -11.63 -3.52 -2.56
N LEU A 54 -10.66 -4.42 -2.78
CA LEU A 54 -10.06 -5.23 -1.72
C LEU A 54 -9.32 -4.37 -0.68
N PHE A 55 -8.56 -3.37 -1.14
CA PHE A 55 -7.71 -2.55 -0.26
C PHE A 55 -8.36 -1.25 0.22
N ARG A 56 -9.56 -0.91 -0.29
CA ARG A 56 -10.23 0.38 -0.09
C ARG A 56 -9.30 1.54 -0.44
N CYS A 57 -8.80 1.53 -1.67
CA CYS A 57 -7.87 2.53 -2.18
C CYS A 57 -8.19 2.90 -3.63
N THR A 58 -7.43 3.83 -4.20
CA THR A 58 -7.51 4.26 -5.59
C THR A 58 -6.42 3.60 -6.44
N PRO A 59 -6.53 3.66 -7.79
CA PRO A 59 -5.47 3.14 -8.67
C PRO A 59 -4.10 3.77 -8.42
N ASN A 60 -4.06 5.06 -8.05
CA ASN A 60 -2.81 5.78 -7.81
C ASN A 60 -2.02 5.22 -6.63
N ASP A 61 -2.68 4.54 -5.68
CA ASP A 61 -2.05 3.94 -4.51
C ASP A 61 -1.17 2.73 -4.86
N PHE A 62 -1.34 2.14 -6.06
CA PHE A 62 -0.48 1.05 -6.54
C PHE A 62 0.77 1.55 -7.27
N TYR A 63 0.75 2.81 -7.74
CA TYR A 63 1.80 3.36 -8.57
C TYR A 63 2.88 4.04 -7.72
N GLU A 64 4.12 3.90 -8.18
CA GLU A 64 5.26 4.64 -7.66
C GLU A 64 6.06 5.21 -8.82
N TRP A 65 6.36 6.51 -8.74
CA TRP A 65 7.23 7.18 -9.68
C TRP A 65 8.66 7.25 -9.13
N ILE A 66 9.59 6.70 -9.92
CA ILE A 66 11.02 6.73 -9.67
C ILE A 66 11.64 7.70 -10.70
N PRO A 67 12.11 8.89 -10.29
CA PRO A 67 12.76 9.82 -11.20
C PRO A 67 14.05 9.21 -11.77
N SER A 68 14.34 9.50 -13.02
CA SER A 68 15.68 9.30 -13.58
C SER A 68 16.63 10.34 -12.95
N ASN A 69 17.94 10.06 -12.87
CA ASN A 69 18.92 10.92 -12.18
C ASN A 69 18.94 12.39 -12.69
N ASP A 70 18.47 12.64 -13.91
CA ASP A 70 18.46 13.95 -14.55
C ASP A 70 17.06 14.65 -14.54
N GLU A 71 16.03 13.98 -14.01
CA GLU A 71 14.65 14.50 -13.97
C GLU A 71 14.33 15.11 -12.59
N ALA A 72 14.91 16.29 -12.31
CA ALA A 72 14.43 17.13 -11.23
C ALA A 72 13.11 17.78 -11.68
N LEU A 73 11.98 17.13 -11.41
CA LEU A 73 10.68 17.77 -11.56
C LEU A 73 10.57 18.94 -10.58
N ASP A 74 9.92 20.01 -11.05
CA ASP A 74 9.49 21.10 -10.17
C ASP A 74 8.67 20.55 -9.00
N THR A 75 8.77 21.20 -7.85
CA THR A 75 8.14 20.77 -6.61
C THR A 75 6.61 20.75 -6.70
N THR A 76 6.00 21.54 -7.60
CA THR A 76 4.55 21.57 -7.80
C THR A 76 4.02 20.49 -8.73
N HIS A 77 4.89 19.71 -9.38
CA HIS A 77 4.46 18.74 -10.39
C HIS A 77 3.59 17.62 -9.78
N PRO A 78 2.41 17.29 -10.37
CA PRO A 78 1.49 16.29 -9.80
C PRO A 78 2.07 14.88 -9.56
N LEU A 79 3.04 14.45 -10.38
CA LEU A 79 3.74 13.16 -10.17
C LEU A 79 4.48 13.07 -8.83
N ASN A 80 4.79 14.20 -8.19
CA ASN A 80 5.37 14.21 -6.85
C ASN A 80 4.44 13.52 -5.82
N LYS A 81 3.12 13.46 -6.08
CA LYS A 81 2.15 12.74 -5.22
C LYS A 81 2.39 11.24 -5.15
N ILE A 82 2.90 10.63 -6.22
CA ILE A 82 3.22 9.20 -6.29
C ILE A 82 4.73 8.95 -6.31
N LYS A 83 5.54 9.99 -6.08
CA LYS A 83 7.00 9.84 -5.95
C LYS A 83 7.30 8.93 -4.78
N LYS A 84 8.34 8.10 -4.93
CA LYS A 84 8.84 7.20 -3.90
C LYS A 84 8.86 7.88 -2.52
N SER A 85 7.99 7.42 -1.62
CA SER A 85 8.00 7.89 -0.24
C SER A 85 9.05 7.09 0.53
N GLU A 86 10.08 7.74 1.04
CA GLU A 86 11.16 7.06 1.79
C GLU A 86 10.67 6.42 3.09
N ARG A 87 9.54 6.88 3.64
CA ARG A 87 8.98 6.36 4.88
C ARG A 87 7.93 5.29 4.62
N ILE A 88 8.33 4.02 4.71
CA ILE A 88 7.40 2.89 4.81
C ILE A 88 7.28 2.48 6.27
N VAL A 89 6.30 3.04 6.98
CA VAL A 89 5.96 2.64 8.35
C VAL A 89 5.24 1.28 8.30
N ASN A 90 5.77 0.30 9.02
CA ASN A 90 5.03 -0.94 9.31
C ASN A 90 4.22 -0.67 10.58
N ILE A 91 2.91 -0.45 10.41
CA ILE A 91 2.04 -0.09 11.53
C ILE A 91 1.99 -1.22 12.58
N THR A 92 2.03 -2.48 12.15
CA THR A 92 2.02 -3.64 13.05
C THR A 92 3.26 -3.68 13.94
N LYS A 93 4.45 -3.39 13.38
CA LYS A 93 5.67 -3.28 14.20
C LYS A 93 5.57 -2.12 15.19
N LEU A 94 5.07 -0.98 14.74
CA LEU A 94 4.91 0.18 15.60
C LEU A 94 3.99 -0.14 16.79
N ILE A 95 2.85 -0.81 16.54
CA ILE A 95 1.90 -1.22 17.58
C ILE A 95 2.54 -2.22 18.55
N ASN A 96 3.31 -3.20 18.07
CA ASN A 96 3.93 -4.22 18.92
C ASN A 96 4.96 -3.66 19.91
N ASP A 97 5.61 -2.55 19.56
CA ASP A 97 6.62 -1.91 20.40
C ASP A 97 6.00 -0.92 21.43
N ILE A 98 4.68 -0.68 21.35
CA ILE A 98 3.98 0.28 22.21
C ILE A 98 3.57 -0.39 23.54
N PRO A 99 3.88 0.23 24.69
CA PRO A 99 3.39 -0.23 25.98
C PRO A 99 1.86 -0.31 26.04
N ILE A 100 1.33 -1.31 26.75
CA ILE A 100 -0.12 -1.57 26.82
C ILE A 100 -0.94 -0.35 27.24
N ASN A 101 -0.44 0.46 28.18
CA ASN A 101 -1.10 1.66 28.69
C ASN A 101 -1.23 2.79 27.65
N LYS A 102 -0.51 2.70 26.52
CA LYS A 102 -0.60 3.63 25.39
C LYS A 102 -1.45 3.09 24.24
N LEU A 103 -1.76 1.79 24.21
CA LEU A 103 -2.61 1.21 23.16
C LEU A 103 -4.05 1.69 23.26
N GLU A 104 -4.60 1.87 24.46
CA GLU A 104 -5.95 2.39 24.67
C GLU A 104 -6.12 3.81 24.11
N GLU A 105 -5.09 4.65 24.22
CA GLU A 105 -5.07 6.01 23.68
C GLU A 105 -5.10 5.99 22.14
N ILE A 106 -4.32 5.08 21.54
CA ILE A 106 -4.26 4.90 20.08
C ILE A 106 -5.58 4.34 19.55
N GLU A 107 -6.20 3.38 20.24
CA GLU A 107 -7.49 2.81 19.87
C GLU A 107 -8.57 3.90 19.78
N LYS A 108 -8.63 4.79 20.77
CA LYS A 108 -9.57 5.93 20.78
C LYS A 108 -9.36 6.85 19.59
N LEU A 109 -8.12 7.25 19.33
CA LEU A 109 -7.78 8.11 18.20
C LEU A 109 -8.18 7.49 16.86
N ILE A 110 -7.92 6.18 16.68
CA ILE A 110 -8.33 5.46 15.46
C ILE A 110 -9.85 5.43 15.34
N ALA A 111 -10.56 5.13 16.41
CA ALA A 111 -12.02 5.06 16.43
C ALA A 111 -12.69 6.41 16.14
N GLU A 112 -12.09 7.52 16.58
CA GLU A 112 -12.55 8.88 16.27
C GLU A 112 -12.38 9.20 14.78
N ASN A 113 -11.19 8.97 14.22
CA ASN A 113 -10.94 9.21 12.79
C ASN A 113 -11.86 8.38 11.88
N LEU A 114 -12.21 7.14 12.26
CA LEU A 114 -13.12 6.30 11.48
C LEU A 114 -14.59 6.74 11.53
N LYS A 115 -14.97 7.59 12.50
CA LYS A 115 -16.33 8.14 12.60
C LYS A 115 -16.51 9.43 11.80
N GLU A 116 -15.44 10.17 11.53
CA GLU A 116 -15.51 11.43 10.75
C GLU A 116 -15.74 11.19 9.25
N ASP A 117 -15.45 9.98 8.76
CA ASP A 117 -15.61 9.59 7.35
C ASP A 117 -16.96 8.89 7.02
N LEU A 118 -17.93 8.90 7.97
CA LEU A 118 -19.29 8.32 7.84
C LEU A 118 -20.37 9.41 7.94
#